data_AF-A0A2V9I7T3-F1
#
_entry.id   AF-A0A2V9I7T3-F1
#
_cell.length_a   1.000
_cell.length_b   1.000
_cell.length_c   1.000
_cell.angle_alpha   90.00
_cell.angle_beta   90.00
_cell.angle_gamma   90.00
#
_symmetry.space_group_name_H-M   'P 1'
#
loop_
_entity.id
_entity.type
_entity.pdbx_description
1 polymer ?
#
loop_
_entity_poly.entity_id
_entity_poly.type
_entity_poly.pdbx_seq_one_letter_code
_entity_poly.pdbx_strand_id
1 'polypeptide(L)'
;MALKWRLCALLFLATTLNYLDRQTVSILAPTLQKELNLDNTALGWLFAVFYYAYTFSQVIVGPLMDRFHLRWAFGMAVVLWSAVSIATGLATGFVGLVVFRLLLGIAEAANWPGATRIVAMDSLPAGPASAL
;
A
#
# COMPACT_ATOMS: atom_id res chain seq x y z
N MET A 1 -25.63 -2.44 11.28
CA MET A 1 -25.29 -3.41 10.23
C MET A 1 -24.76 -2.76 8.94
N ALA A 2 -25.45 -1.79 8.33
CA ALA A 2 -25.02 -1.21 7.04
C ALA A 2 -23.62 -0.57 7.02
N LEU A 3 -23.18 0.06 8.11
CA LEU A 3 -21.85 0.70 8.19
C LEU A 3 -20.69 -0.31 8.14
N LYS A 4 -20.88 -1.50 8.74
CA LYS A 4 -19.88 -2.58 8.77
C LYS A 4 -19.60 -3.10 7.36
N TRP A 5 -20.67 -3.40 6.62
CA TRP A 5 -20.58 -3.82 5.21
C TRP A 5 -19.96 -2.75 4.31
N ARG A 6 -20.23 -1.46 4.56
CA ARG A 6 -19.58 -0.35 3.85
C ARG A 6 -18.07 -0.30 4.12
N LEU A 7 -17.64 -0.49 5.36
CA LEU A 7 -16.22 -0.54 5.71
C LEU A 7 -15.53 -1.76 5.07
N CYS A 8 -16.15 -2.94 5.12
CA CYS A 8 -15.64 -4.12 4.44
C CYS A 8 -15.50 -3.89 2.93
N ALA A 9 -16.49 -3.29 2.28
CA ALA A 9 -16.42 -2.96 0.85
C ALA A 9 -15.28 -1.97 0.55
N LEU A 10 -15.09 -0.94 1.39
CA LEU A 10 -13.98 0.01 1.24
C LEU A 10 -12.62 -0.65 1.41
N LEU A 11 -12.45 -1.51 2.43
CA LEU A 11 -11.21 -2.26 2.65
C LEU A 11 -10.91 -3.23 1.51
N PHE A 12 -11.95 -3.88 0.99
CA PHE A 12 -11.84 -4.77 -0.17
C PHE A 12 -11.38 -4.00 -1.41
N LEU A 13 -12.01 -2.87 -1.72
CA LEU A 13 -11.63 -2.01 -2.83
C LEU A 13 -10.20 -1.47 -2.67
N ALA A 14 -9.85 -0.98 -1.49
CA ALA A 14 -8.51 -0.49 -1.17
C ALA A 14 -7.44 -1.58 -1.38
N THR A 15 -7.70 -2.79 -0.89
CA THR A 15 -6.77 -3.92 -1.05
C THR A 15 -6.68 -4.35 -2.51
N THR A 16 -7.81 -4.34 -3.24
CA THR A 16 -7.83 -4.64 -4.68
C THR A 16 -6.97 -3.65 -5.47
N LEU A 17 -7.09 -2.35 -5.19
CA LEU A 17 -6.27 -1.31 -5.81
C LEU A 17 -4.78 -1.51 -5.51
N ASN A 18 -4.43 -1.87 -4.27
CA ASN A 18 -3.06 -2.19 -3.86
C ASN A 18 -2.45 -3.32 -4.71
N TYR A 19 -3.23 -4.37 -4.96
CA TYR A 19 -2.79 -5.47 -5.82
C TYR A 19 -2.70 -5.05 -7.28
N LEU A 20 -3.65 -4.24 -7.75
CA LEU A 20 -3.63 -3.72 -9.13
C LEU A 20 -2.37 -2.89 -9.39
N ASP A 21 -2.01 -1.97 -8.49
CA ASP A 21 -0.82 -1.12 -8.61
C ASP A 21 0.48 -1.94 -8.67
N ARG A 22 0.54 -3.07 -7.96
CA ARG A 22 1.67 -4.00 -8.05
C ARG A 22 1.75 -4.68 -9.40
N GLN A 23 0.62 -5.07 -9.98
CA GLN A 23 0.53 -5.76 -11.27
C GLN A 23 0.79 -4.82 -12.46
N THR A 24 0.44 -3.54 -12.35
CA THR A 24 0.57 -2.55 -13.44
C THR A 24 1.97 -2.54 -14.06
N VAL A 25 3.03 -2.59 -13.26
CA VAL A 25 4.41 -2.59 -13.81
C VAL A 25 4.81 -3.94 -14.39
N SER A 26 4.25 -5.06 -13.93
CA SER A 26 4.48 -6.35 -14.58
C SER A 26 3.83 -6.39 -15.96
N ILE A 27 2.68 -5.74 -16.12
CA ILE A 27 1.99 -5.61 -17.41
C ILE A 27 2.72 -4.63 -18.33
N LEU A 28 3.23 -3.52 -17.77
CA LEU A 28 3.97 -2.49 -18.52
C LEU A 28 5.45 -2.80 -18.73
N ALA A 29 5.98 -3.87 -18.12
CA ALA A 29 7.37 -4.30 -18.23
C ALA A 29 7.94 -4.26 -19.67
N PRO A 30 7.28 -4.88 -20.70
CA PRO A 30 7.79 -4.84 -22.07
C PRO A 30 7.77 -3.44 -22.69
N THR A 31 6.82 -2.58 -22.28
CA THR A 31 6.76 -1.18 -22.73
C THR A 31 7.87 -0.35 -22.09
N LEU A 32 8.07 -0.49 -20.78
CA LEU A 32 9.13 0.19 -20.03
C LEU A 32 10.52 -0.19 -20.54
N GLN A 33 10.73 -1.47 -20.88
CA GLN A 33 12.00 -1.91 -21.48
C GLN A 33 12.28 -1.22 -22.82
N LYS A 34 11.26 -1.06 -23.67
CA LYS A 34 11.40 -0.43 -24.99
C LYS A 34 11.59 1.09 -24.89
N GLU A 35 10.80 1.77 -24.05
CA GLU A 35 10.83 3.23 -23.96
C GLU A 35 12.02 3.76 -23.19
N LEU A 36 12.46 3.05 -22.14
CA LEU A 36 13.56 3.47 -21.27
C LEU A 36 14.86 2.69 -21.52
N ASN A 37 14.90 1.83 -22.55
CA ASN A 37 16.03 0.95 -22.87
C ASN A 37 16.55 0.17 -21.64
N LEU A 38 15.63 -0.41 -20.87
CA LEU A 38 15.96 -1.14 -19.64
C LEU A 38 16.32 -2.59 -19.93
N ASP A 39 17.34 -3.09 -19.25
CA ASP A 39 17.64 -4.51 -19.22
C ASP A 39 16.74 -5.26 -18.20
N ASN A 40 16.84 -6.59 -18.19
CA ASN A 40 16.09 -7.41 -17.24
C ASN A 40 16.53 -7.16 -15.78
N THR A 41 17.78 -6.77 -15.55
CA THR A 41 18.31 -6.45 -14.22
C THR A 41 17.61 -5.21 -13.63
N ALA A 42 17.48 -4.15 -14.43
CA ALA A 42 16.85 -2.90 -14.06
C ALA A 42 15.35 -3.09 -13.76
N LEU A 43 14.64 -3.88 -14.58
CA LEU A 43 13.27 -4.29 -14.23
C LEU A 43 13.23 -5.09 -12.92
N GLY A 44 14.15 -6.02 -12.71
CA GLY A 44 14.28 -6.77 -11.46
C GLY A 44 14.40 -5.84 -10.25
N TRP A 45 15.22 -4.80 -10.36
CA TRP A 45 15.36 -3.77 -9.33
C TRP A 45 14.07 -2.98 -9.07
N LEU A 46 13.29 -2.64 -10.10
CA LEU A 46 11.99 -1.97 -9.94
C LEU A 46 11.00 -2.80 -9.11
N PHE A 47 11.01 -4.13 -9.27
CA PHE A 47 10.21 -5.02 -8.43
C PHE A 47 10.82 -5.17 -7.03
N ALA A 48 12.13 -5.38 -6.93
CA ALA A 48 12.80 -5.65 -5.66
C ALA A 48 12.75 -4.46 -4.70
N VAL A 49 13.01 -3.23 -5.18
CA VAL A 49 12.97 -2.02 -4.35
C VAL A 49 11.62 -1.85 -3.65
N PHE A 50 10.53 -2.11 -4.36
CA PHE A 50 9.19 -2.06 -3.79
C PHE A 50 9.05 -3.06 -2.64
N TYR A 51 9.43 -4.33 -2.84
CA TYR A 51 9.32 -5.36 -1.81
C TYR A 51 10.24 -5.13 -0.61
N TYR A 52 11.46 -4.63 -0.84
CA TYR A 52 12.36 -4.27 0.25
C TYR A 52 11.77 -3.13 1.08
N ALA A 53 11.39 -2.02 0.44
CA ALA A 53 10.78 -0.87 1.11
C ALA A 53 9.52 -1.28 1.88
N TYR A 54 8.67 -2.10 1.27
CA TYR A 54 7.47 -2.66 1.87
C TYR A 54 7.79 -3.47 3.14
N THR A 55 8.71 -4.43 3.05
CA THR A 55 9.07 -5.33 4.16
C THR A 55 9.68 -4.57 5.33
N PHE A 56 10.62 -3.65 5.07
CA PHE A 56 11.21 -2.83 6.14
C PHE A 56 10.19 -1.92 6.80
N SER A 57 9.29 -1.33 6.01
CA SER A 57 8.26 -0.44 6.52
C SER A 57 7.24 -1.18 7.37
N GLN A 58 6.92 -2.45 7.08
CA GLN A 58 6.00 -3.24 7.91
C GLN A 58 6.46 -3.36 9.37
N VAL A 59 7.77 -3.49 9.61
CA VAL A 59 8.35 -3.55 10.96
C VAL A 59 8.06 -2.27 11.75
N ILE A 60 8.08 -1.12 11.07
CA ILE A 60 7.87 0.19 11.68
C ILE A 60 6.37 0.48 11.84
N VAL A 61 5.59 0.15 10.81
CA VAL A 61 4.17 0.50 10.72
C VAL A 61 3.34 -0.27 11.74
N GLY A 62 3.64 -1.53 12.04
CA GLY A 62 2.91 -2.30 13.05
C GLY A 62 2.79 -1.57 14.41
N PRO A 63 3.92 -1.30 15.09
CA PRO A 63 3.90 -0.55 16.36
C PRO A 63 3.35 0.87 16.24
N LEU A 64 3.52 1.51 15.08
CA LEU A 64 2.98 2.84 14.83
C LEU A 64 1.44 2.80 14.85
N MET A 65 0.84 1.82 14.17
CA MET A 65 -0.60 1.64 14.12
C MET A 65 -1.20 1.26 15.49
N ASP A 66 -0.41 0.72 16.40
CA ASP A 66 -0.83 0.46 17.79
C ASP A 66 -0.94 1.74 18.62
N ARG A 67 -0.17 2.78 18.29
CA ARG A 67 -0.11 4.05 19.05
C ARG A 67 -1.10 5.12 18.55
N PHE A 68 -1.56 5.02 17.31
CA PHE A 68 -2.46 6.01 16.70
C PHE A 68 -3.91 5.50 16.58
N HIS A 69 -4.85 6.44 16.44
CA HIS A 69 -6.24 6.10 16.13
C HIS A 69 -6.33 5.36 14.79
N LEU A 70 -6.56 4.05 14.84
CA LEU A 70 -6.49 3.11 13.71
C LEU A 70 -7.26 3.57 12.46
N ARG A 71 -8.46 4.14 12.64
CA ARG A 71 -9.32 4.61 11.55
C ARG A 71 -8.70 5.79 10.79
N TRP A 72 -8.10 6.73 11.52
CA TRP A 72 -7.41 7.89 10.94
C TRP A 72 -6.07 7.50 10.33
N ALA A 73 -5.29 6.67 11.04
CA ALA A 73 -4.00 6.18 10.55
C ALA A 73 -4.15 5.41 9.23
N PHE A 74 -5.15 4.52 9.12
CA PHE A 74 -5.42 3.80 7.90
C PHE A 74 -5.93 4.72 6.78
N GLY A 75 -6.84 5.65 7.09
CA GLY A 75 -7.32 6.63 6.11
C GLY A 75 -6.18 7.51 5.54
N MET A 76 -5.24 7.94 6.38
CA MET A 76 -4.05 8.67 5.93
C MET A 76 -3.13 7.82 5.06
N ALA A 77 -2.95 6.54 5.40
CA ALA A 77 -2.19 5.62 4.56
C ALA A 77 -2.83 5.48 3.17
N VAL A 78 -4.17 5.36 3.11
CA VAL A 78 -4.92 5.30 1.84
C VAL A 78 -4.65 6.51 0.97
N VAL A 79 -4.75 7.70 1.56
CA VAL A 79 -4.49 8.96 0.85
C VAL A 79 -3.03 9.04 0.38
N LEU A 80 -2.08 8.64 1.24
CA LEU A 80 -0.65 8.69 0.95
C LEU A 80 -0.29 7.76 -0.21
N TRP A 81 -0.69 6.48 -0.18
CA TRP A 81 -0.37 5.57 -1.28
C TRP A 81 -1.06 6.01 -2.57
N SER A 82 -2.29 6.52 -2.51
CA SER A 82 -3.01 6.99 -3.70
C SER A 82 -2.30 8.18 -4.36
N ALA A 83 -1.81 9.13 -3.55
CA ALA A 83 -1.05 10.27 -4.03
C ALA A 83 0.26 9.82 -4.70
N VAL A 84 0.95 8.83 -4.12
CA VAL A 84 2.17 8.26 -4.69
C VAL A 84 1.87 7.49 -5.98
N SER A 85 0.77 6.72 -6.06
CA SER A 85 0.36 6.03 -7.29
C SER A 85 0.11 7.01 -8.43
N ILE A 86 -0.59 8.12 -8.16
CA ILE A 86 -0.81 9.19 -9.16
C ILE A 86 0.53 9.80 -9.60
N ALA A 87 1.40 10.11 -8.64
CA ALA A 87 2.73 10.68 -8.93
C ALA A 87 3.62 9.72 -9.73
N THR A 88 3.47 8.40 -9.53
CA THR A 88 4.18 7.36 -10.29
C THR A 88 3.84 7.44 -11.77
N GLY A 89 2.59 7.78 -12.13
CA GLY A 89 2.18 7.97 -13.52
C GLY A 89 2.81 9.18 -14.21
N LEU A 90 3.36 10.12 -13.45
CA LEU A 90 4.08 11.30 -13.97
C LEU A 90 5.59 11.05 -14.11
N ALA A 91 6.08 9.86 -13.76
CA ALA A 91 7.49 9.53 -13.80
C ALA A 91 7.95 9.28 -15.25
N THR A 92 8.94 10.04 -15.71
CA THR A 92 9.45 9.99 -17.10
C THR A 92 10.80 9.28 -17.24
N GLY A 93 11.28 8.59 -16.20
CA GLY A 93 12.58 7.93 -16.22
C GLY A 93 12.76 6.85 -15.16
N PHE A 94 13.79 6.01 -15.34
CA PHE A 94 14.07 4.87 -14.49
C PHE A 94 14.24 5.25 -13.00
N VAL A 95 15.06 6.26 -12.71
CA VAL A 95 15.31 6.70 -11.33
C VAL A 95 14.03 7.22 -10.68
N GLY A 96 13.22 7.98 -11.42
CA GLY A 96 11.92 8.45 -10.95
C GLY A 96 10.99 7.29 -10.61
N LEU A 97 10.90 6.30 -11.50
CA LEU A 97 10.13 5.09 -11.26
C LEU A 97 10.61 4.33 -10.01
N VAL A 98 11.92 4.17 -9.83
CA VAL A 98 12.50 3.51 -8.65
C VAL A 98 12.14 4.27 -7.36
N VAL A 99 12.27 5.59 -7.35
CA VAL A 99 11.92 6.43 -6.18
C VAL A 99 10.44 6.31 -5.85
N PHE A 100 9.56 6.44 -6.84
CA PHE A 100 8.12 6.30 -6.61
C PHE A 100 7.74 4.88 -6.18
N ARG A 101 8.40 3.84 -6.71
CA ARG A 101 8.23 2.45 -6.23
C ARG A 101 8.62 2.28 -4.78
N LEU A 102 9.73 2.90 -4.37
CA LEU A 102 10.17 2.89 -2.98
C LEU A 102 9.13 3.56 -2.08
N LEU A 103 8.69 4.77 -2.45
CA LEU A 103 7.66 5.51 -1.70
C LEU A 103 6.33 4.74 -1.63
N LEU A 104 5.95 4.07 -2.72
CA LEU A 104 4.74 3.26 -2.78
C LEU A 104 4.85 2.07 -1.81
N GLY A 105 6.00 1.39 -1.80
CA GLY A 105 6.27 0.29 -0.86
C GLY A 105 6.15 0.72 0.60
N ILE A 106 6.68 1.91 0.94
CA ILE A 106 6.55 2.47 2.29
C ILE A 106 5.08 2.77 2.62
N ALA A 107 4.35 3.42 1.72
CA ALA A 107 2.97 3.84 1.95
C ALA A 107 2.00 2.65 2.04
N GLU A 108 2.19 1.61 1.22
CA GLU A 108 1.33 0.42 1.21
C GLU A 108 1.54 -0.51 2.41
N ALA A 109 2.66 -0.39 3.15
CA ALA A 109 2.98 -1.27 4.27
C ALA A 109 1.91 -1.30 5.37
N ALA A 110 1.10 -0.24 5.49
CA ALA A 110 0.00 -0.13 6.44
C ALA A 110 -1.25 -0.93 6.07
N ASN A 111 -1.37 -1.41 4.82
CA ASN A 111 -2.62 -1.99 4.34
C ASN A 111 -3.05 -3.23 5.15
N TRP A 112 -2.17 -4.23 5.28
CA TRP A 112 -2.47 -5.46 6.02
C TRP A 112 -2.64 -5.30 7.53
N PRO A 113 -1.72 -4.65 8.28
CA PRO A 113 -1.90 -4.45 9.72
C PRO A 113 -3.12 -3.58 10.04
N GLY A 114 -3.45 -2.61 9.19
CA GLY A 114 -4.64 -1.78 9.36
C GLY A 114 -5.95 -2.49 9.07
N ALA A 115 -6.07 -3.11 7.90
CA ALA A 115 -7.30 -3.75 7.48
C ALA A 115 -7.70 -4.88 8.43
N THR A 116 -6.75 -5.72 8.83
CA THR A 116 -7.00 -6.84 9.76
C THR A 116 -7.45 -6.35 11.13
N ARG A 117 -6.83 -5.29 11.68
CA ARG A 117 -7.26 -4.72 12.97
C ARG A 117 -8.62 -4.02 12.90
N ILE A 118 -8.94 -3.34 11.79
CA ILE A 118 -10.26 -2.71 11.61
C ILE A 118 -11.34 -3.79 11.58
N VAL A 119 -11.11 -4.88 10.84
CA VAL A 119 -12.05 -6.02 10.78
C VAL A 119 -12.16 -6.71 12.14
N ALA A 120 -11.06 -6.93 12.85
CA ALA A 120 -11.07 -7.52 14.19
C ALA A 120 -11.85 -6.67 15.20
N MET A 121 -11.64 -5.34 15.19
CA MET A 121 -12.33 -4.42 16.09
C MET A 121 -13.84 -4.35 15.81
N ASP A 122 -14.25 -4.49 14.55
CA ASP A 122 -15.66 -4.44 14.16
C ASP A 122 -16.39 -5.80 14.30
N SER A 123 -15.66 -6.92 14.27
CA SER A 123 -16.23 -8.27 14.41
C SER A 123 -16.40 -8.74 15.87
N LEU A 124 -15.66 -8.19 16.82
CA LEU A 124 -15.85 -8.49 18.24
C LEU A 124 -17.16 -7.85 18.77
N PRO A 125 -18.00 -8.59 19.53
CA PRO A 125 -19.08 -7.96 20.30
C PRO A 125 -18.44 -6.95 21.27
N ALA A 126 -19.13 -5.83 21.53
CA ALA A 126 -18.66 -4.77 22.42
C ALA A 126 -18.46 -5.30 23.86
N GLY A 127 -17.34 -5.99 24.10
CA GLY A 127 -16.80 -6.30 25.40
C GLY A 127 -15.88 -5.17 25.88
N PRO A 128 -15.53 -5.13 27.18
CA PRO A 128 -15.10 -3.94 27.92
C PRO A 128 -13.71 -3.37 27.55
N ALA A 129 -13.16 -3.71 26.39
CA ALA A 129 -11.86 -3.24 25.91
C ALA A 129 -11.93 -1.87 25.19
N SER A 130 -13.11 -1.26 25.04
CA SER A 130 -13.26 0.07 24.43
C SER A 130 -12.88 1.24 25.36
N ALA A 131 -12.25 0.96 26.50
CA ALA A 131 -11.98 1.93 27.57
C ALA A 131 -10.51 1.97 28.04
N LEU A 132 -9.58 1.33 27.31
CA LEU A 132 -8.13 1.42 27.52
C LEU A 132 -7.45 1.85 26.23
#